data_AF-A0A950W8U0-F1
#
_entry.id   AF-A0A950W8U0-F1
#
_cell.length_a   1.000
_cell.length_b   1.000
_cell.length_c   1.000
_cell.angle_alpha   90.00
_cell.angle_beta   90.00
_cell.angle_gamma   90.00
#
_symmetry.space_group_name_H-M   'P 1'
#
loop_
_entity.id
_entity.type
_entity.pdbx_description
1 polymer ?
#
loop_
_entity_poly.entity_id
_entity_poly.type
_entity_poly.pdbx_seq_one_letter_code
_entity_poly.pdbx_strand_id
1 'polypeptide(L)'
;MFPFAGNAPAQFQDGINKLALLPDTSQRQRQELKFCIAMGAVFRAVKGHAAAETGQSYDRARELWKQLGSPSEFLQVPYGLARYYAHQGAIDLALRLDEDLLRLSRQRNDNAGLALGHSSSGLDLMFAGRFAFIPIASGGVTCAI
;
A
#
# COMPACT_ATOMS: atom_id res chain seq x y z
N MET A 1 0.98 -20.29 19.70
CA MET A 1 0.30 -21.01 18.59
C MET A 1 -1.16 -20.58 18.63
N PHE A 2 -1.56 -19.59 17.84
CA PHE A 2 -2.94 -19.04 17.83
C PHE A 2 -3.77 -19.78 16.76
N PRO A 3 -4.76 -20.61 17.12
CA PRO A 3 -5.45 -21.51 16.19
C PRO A 3 -6.58 -20.86 15.39
N PHE A 4 -6.76 -19.53 15.42
CA PHE A 4 -7.90 -18.86 14.77
C PHE A 4 -7.58 -18.21 13.41
N ALA A 5 -6.33 -18.26 12.94
CA ALA A 5 -5.92 -17.56 11.71
C ALA A 5 -6.10 -18.38 10.41
N GLY A 6 -6.47 -19.66 10.49
CA GLY A 6 -6.47 -20.58 9.34
C GLY A 6 -7.58 -20.36 8.31
N ASN A 7 -8.72 -19.77 8.71
CA ASN A 7 -9.94 -19.78 7.89
C ASN A 7 -10.34 -18.41 7.32
N ALA A 8 -9.68 -17.34 7.73
CA ALA A 8 -10.00 -15.99 7.25
C ALA A 8 -9.85 -15.85 5.72
N PRO A 9 -8.78 -16.37 5.07
CA PRO A 9 -8.67 -16.33 3.62
C PRO A 9 -9.81 -17.03 2.87
N ALA A 10 -10.27 -18.19 3.38
CA ALA A 10 -11.37 -18.94 2.79
C ALA A 10 -12.70 -18.17 2.89
N GLN A 11 -12.97 -17.54 4.04
CA GLN A 11 -14.16 -16.72 4.24
C GLN A 11 -14.22 -15.51 3.28
N PHE A 12 -13.07 -14.90 2.98
CA PHE A 12 -13.00 -13.80 2.02
C PHE A 12 -13.16 -14.26 0.58
N GLN A 13 -12.57 -15.41 0.21
CA GLN A 13 -12.75 -16.00 -1.11
C GLN A 13 -14.21 -16.37 -1.38
N ASP A 14 -14.89 -16.94 -0.39
CA ASP A 14 -16.33 -17.22 -0.46
C ASP A 14 -17.15 -15.93 -0.61
N GLY A 15 -16.76 -14.86 0.08
CA GLY A 15 -17.35 -13.54 -0.07
C GLY A 15 -17.22 -13.01 -1.51
N ILE A 16 -16.04 -13.14 -2.13
CA ILE A 16 -15.80 -12.74 -3.52
C ILE A 16 -16.61 -13.59 -4.50
N ASN A 17 -16.65 -14.92 -4.31
CA ASN A 17 -17.43 -15.81 -5.15
C ASN A 17 -18.93 -15.48 -5.11
N LYS A 18 -19.45 -15.13 -3.93
CA LYS A 18 -20.84 -14.66 -3.77
C LYS A 18 -21.07 -13.29 -4.40
N LEU A 19 -20.10 -12.39 -4.33
CA LEU A 19 -20.19 -11.09 -5.02
C LEU A 19 -20.18 -11.26 -6.53
N ALA A 20 -19.42 -12.21 -7.08
CA ALA A 20 -19.38 -12.47 -8.53
C ALA A 20 -20.74 -12.89 -9.12
N LEU A 21 -21.68 -13.37 -8.28
CA LEU A 21 -23.04 -13.71 -8.69
C LEU A 21 -23.97 -12.49 -8.78
N LEU A 22 -23.54 -11.31 -8.33
CA LEU A 22 -24.33 -10.07 -8.37
C LEU A 22 -24.04 -9.25 -9.64
N PRO A 23 -25.02 -8.44 -10.11
CA PRO A 23 -24.83 -7.58 -11.28
C PRO A 23 -23.61 -6.67 -11.13
N ASP A 24 -22.88 -6.46 -12.23
CA ASP A 24 -21.67 -5.62 -12.27
C ASP A 24 -22.00 -4.15 -12.09
N THR A 25 -22.07 -3.74 -10.83
CA THR A 25 -22.37 -2.39 -10.40
C THR A 25 -21.16 -1.80 -9.69
N SER A 26 -21.01 -0.47 -9.75
CA SER A 26 -19.95 0.25 -9.03
C SER A 26 -19.96 -0.05 -7.52
N GLN A 27 -21.13 -0.34 -6.95
CA GLN A 27 -21.28 -0.75 -5.56
C GLN A 27 -20.66 -2.14 -5.28
N ARG A 28 -20.85 -3.11 -6.19
CA ARG A 28 -20.21 -4.44 -6.10
C ARG A 28 -18.69 -4.33 -6.18
N GLN A 29 -18.19 -3.55 -7.13
CA GLN A 29 -16.75 -3.32 -7.31
C GLN A 29 -16.11 -2.65 -6.08
N ARG A 30 -16.79 -1.68 -5.43
CA ARG A 30 -16.32 -1.10 -4.16
C ARG A 30 -16.29 -2.11 -3.03
N GLN A 31 -17.26 -3.02 -2.97
CA GLN A 31 -17.30 -4.05 -1.95
C GLN A 31 -16.18 -5.09 -2.17
N GLU A 32 -15.98 -5.52 -3.42
CA GLU A 32 -14.88 -6.40 -3.82
C GLU A 32 -13.52 -5.76 -3.48
N LEU A 33 -13.35 -4.46 -3.76
CA LEU A 33 -12.14 -3.71 -3.40
C LEU A 33 -11.85 -3.74 -1.90
N LYS A 34 -12.87 -3.49 -1.05
CA LYS A 34 -12.72 -3.59 0.42
C LYS A 34 -12.26 -4.98 0.85
N PHE A 35 -12.82 -6.03 0.23
CA PHE A 35 -12.43 -7.40 0.52
C PHE A 35 -10.99 -7.70 0.09
N CYS A 36 -10.55 -7.27 -1.09
CA CYS A 36 -9.18 -7.43 -1.55
C CYS A 36 -8.16 -6.74 -0.61
N ILE A 37 -8.47 -5.54 -0.12
CA ILE A 37 -7.63 -4.83 0.86
C ILE A 37 -7.55 -5.61 2.18
N ALA A 38 -8.68 -6.11 2.68
CA ALA A 38 -8.73 -6.89 3.91
C ALA A 38 -7.95 -8.21 3.79
N MET A 39 -8.07 -8.91 2.65
CA MET A 39 -7.29 -10.11 2.36
C MET A 39 -5.78 -9.82 2.32
N GLY A 40 -5.36 -8.74 1.65
CA GLY A 40 -3.95 -8.34 1.64
C GLY A 40 -3.39 -8.12 3.05
N ALA A 41 -4.18 -7.49 3.94
CA ALA A 41 -3.79 -7.31 5.34
C ALA A 41 -3.71 -8.63 6.12
N VAL A 42 -4.66 -9.54 5.90
CA VAL A 42 -4.69 -10.86 6.55
C VAL A 42 -3.55 -11.74 6.05
N PHE A 43 -3.30 -11.82 4.75
CA PHE A 43 -2.17 -12.58 4.21
C PHE A 43 -0.83 -12.02 4.69
N ARG A 44 -0.69 -10.69 4.76
CA ARG A 44 0.48 -10.06 5.36
C ARG A 44 0.70 -10.50 6.80
N ALA A 45 -0.36 -10.59 7.61
CA ALA A 45 -0.27 -11.00 9.02
C ALA A 45 -0.01 -12.51 9.21
N VAL A 46 -0.58 -13.36 8.35
CA VAL A 46 -0.57 -14.82 8.52
C VAL A 46 0.59 -15.48 7.75
N LYS A 47 0.90 -15.00 6.55
CA LYS A 47 1.90 -15.57 5.63
C LYS A 47 3.15 -14.71 5.48
N GLY A 48 3.12 -13.48 5.99
CA GLY A 48 4.21 -12.54 5.91
C GLY A 48 4.07 -11.55 4.74
N HIS A 49 4.90 -10.51 4.81
CA HIS A 49 4.76 -9.34 3.96
C HIS A 49 5.07 -9.58 2.48
N ALA A 50 5.93 -10.54 2.14
CA ALA A 50 6.37 -10.83 0.77
C ALA A 50 5.64 -12.03 0.12
N ALA A 51 4.63 -12.60 0.79
CA ALA A 51 3.89 -13.76 0.27
C ALA A 51 3.17 -13.45 -1.05
N ALA A 52 3.18 -14.38 -2.01
CA ALA A 52 2.58 -14.18 -3.33
C ALA A 52 1.08 -13.85 -3.25
N GLU A 53 0.37 -14.43 -2.28
CA GLU A 53 -1.05 -14.21 -2.04
C GLU A 53 -1.36 -12.78 -1.55
N THR A 54 -0.43 -12.16 -0.82
CA THR A 54 -0.51 -10.74 -0.44
C THR A 54 -0.46 -9.86 -1.69
N GLY A 55 0.48 -10.15 -2.60
CA GLY A 55 0.63 -9.44 -3.87
C GLY A 55 -0.59 -9.55 -4.76
N GLN A 56 -1.08 -10.77 -5.00
CA GLN A 56 -2.28 -11.02 -5.80
C GLN A 56 -3.52 -10.28 -5.29
N SER A 57 -3.69 -10.22 -3.96
CA SER A 57 -4.80 -9.49 -3.34
C SER A 57 -4.72 -8.00 -3.59
N TYR A 58 -3.52 -7.42 -3.47
CA TYR A 58 -3.30 -5.99 -3.69
C TYR A 58 -3.29 -5.60 -5.18
N ASP A 59 -2.83 -6.47 -6.08
CA ASP A 59 -2.94 -6.27 -7.53
C ASP A 59 -4.40 -6.23 -7.97
N ARG A 60 -5.22 -7.17 -7.49
CA ARG A 60 -6.66 -7.15 -7.73
C ARG A 60 -7.32 -5.90 -7.16
N ALA A 61 -6.94 -5.48 -5.94
CA ALA A 61 -7.41 -4.23 -5.36
C ALA A 61 -7.06 -3.02 -6.25
N ARG A 62 -5.87 -2.99 -6.85
CA ARG A 62 -5.44 -1.91 -7.75
C ARG A 62 -6.25 -1.84 -9.03
N GLU A 63 -6.55 -2.98 -9.64
CA GLU A 63 -7.38 -3.05 -10.84
C GLU A 63 -8.77 -2.46 -10.57
N LEU A 64 -9.43 -2.93 -9.51
CA LEU A 64 -10.76 -2.44 -9.11
C LEU A 64 -10.73 -0.96 -8.73
N TRP A 65 -9.67 -0.53 -8.03
CA TRP A 65 -9.50 0.88 -7.68
C TRP A 65 -9.37 1.77 -8.93
N LYS A 66 -8.61 1.35 -9.95
CA LYS A 66 -8.51 2.06 -11.22
C LYS A 66 -9.84 2.08 -11.98
N GLN A 67 -10.55 0.95 -12.03
CA GLN A 67 -11.86 0.85 -12.68
C GLN A 67 -12.90 1.79 -12.06
N LEU A 68 -12.81 2.01 -10.74
CA LEU A 68 -13.67 2.93 -10.00
C LEU A 68 -13.25 4.42 -10.13
N GLY A 69 -12.27 4.75 -10.97
CA GLY A 69 -11.77 6.12 -11.13
C GLY A 69 -10.82 6.55 -10.00
N SER A 70 -10.17 5.59 -9.34
CA SER A 70 -9.19 5.81 -8.27
C SER A 70 -9.75 6.64 -7.11
N PRO A 71 -10.87 6.29 -6.47
CA PRO A 71 -11.48 7.11 -5.42
C PRO A 71 -10.53 7.33 -4.22
N SER A 72 -10.60 8.50 -3.58
CA SER A 72 -9.74 8.90 -2.45
C SER A 72 -9.99 8.07 -1.18
N GLU A 73 -11.18 7.52 -1.02
CA GLU A 73 -11.52 6.65 0.11
C GLU A 73 -10.65 5.36 0.19
N PHE A 74 -9.97 5.00 -0.91
CA PHE A 74 -9.14 3.80 -1.02
C PHE A 74 -7.66 4.09 -1.30
N LEU A 75 -7.12 5.22 -0.84
CA LEU A 75 -5.68 5.50 -0.92
C LEU A 75 -4.79 4.50 -0.14
N GLN A 76 -5.40 3.62 0.66
CA GLN A 76 -4.72 2.47 1.28
C GLN A 76 -4.26 1.41 0.26
N VAL A 77 -4.84 1.39 -0.95
CA VAL A 77 -4.48 0.44 -2.01
C VAL A 77 -3.06 0.69 -2.54
N PRO A 78 -2.71 1.89 -3.06
CA PRO A 78 -1.34 2.15 -3.50
C PRO A 78 -0.32 2.04 -2.36
N TYR A 79 -0.69 2.45 -1.14
CA TYR A 79 0.16 2.27 0.04
C TYR A 79 0.45 0.78 0.37
N GLY A 80 -0.58 -0.06 0.35
CA GLY A 80 -0.43 -1.50 0.60
C GLY A 80 0.45 -2.20 -0.46
N LEU A 81 0.31 -1.78 -1.72
CA LEU A 81 1.18 -2.24 -2.81
C LEU A 81 2.63 -1.79 -2.65
N ALA A 82 2.86 -0.51 -2.31
CA ALA A 82 4.21 0.01 -2.10
C ALA A 82 4.94 -0.84 -1.04
N ARG A 83 4.28 -1.08 0.10
CA ARG A 83 4.82 -1.97 1.14
C ARG A 83 5.10 -3.39 0.66
N TYR A 84 4.19 -3.98 -0.11
CA TYR A 84 4.39 -5.32 -0.64
C TYR A 84 5.69 -5.39 -1.47
N TYR A 85 5.88 -4.45 -2.41
CA TYR A 85 7.08 -4.41 -3.24
C TYR A 85 8.34 -4.05 -2.45
N ALA A 86 8.23 -3.16 -1.46
CA ALA A 86 9.34 -2.82 -0.58
C ALA A 86 9.85 -4.06 0.16
N HIS A 87 8.94 -4.88 0.71
CA HIS A 87 9.30 -6.13 1.39
C HIS A 87 9.79 -7.24 0.45
N GLN A 88 9.46 -7.18 -0.85
CA GLN A 88 10.08 -8.03 -1.86
C GLN A 88 11.46 -7.52 -2.33
N GLY A 89 11.92 -6.37 -1.85
CA GLY A 89 13.18 -5.76 -2.29
C GLY A 89 13.07 -4.98 -3.60
N ALA A 90 11.88 -4.85 -4.17
CA ALA A 90 11.61 -4.04 -5.36
C ALA A 90 11.40 -2.56 -4.97
N ILE A 91 12.39 -1.96 -4.31
CA ILE A 91 12.26 -0.63 -3.70
C ILE A 91 11.95 0.46 -4.72
N ASP A 92 12.50 0.38 -5.93
CA ASP A 92 12.22 1.36 -7.00
C ASP A 92 10.74 1.34 -7.42
N LEU A 93 10.07 0.19 -7.38
CA LEU A 93 8.64 0.10 -7.66
C LEU A 93 7.81 0.66 -6.52
N ALA A 94 8.24 0.42 -5.28
CA ALA A 94 7.57 0.94 -4.09
C ALA A 94 7.60 2.48 -4.05
N LEU A 95 8.77 3.08 -4.30
CA LEU A 95 8.93 4.53 -4.39
C LEU A 95 8.07 5.16 -5.50
N ARG A 96 7.96 4.53 -6.67
CA ARG A 96 7.08 5.01 -7.76
C ARG A 96 5.61 5.01 -7.35
N LEU A 97 5.18 3.98 -6.62
CA LEU A 97 3.80 3.89 -6.12
C LEU A 97 3.51 4.96 -5.06
N ASP A 98 4.49 5.27 -4.22
CA ASP A 98 4.37 6.36 -3.25
C ASP A 98 4.34 7.73 -3.91
N GLU A 99 5.15 7.96 -4.94
CA GLU A 99 5.10 9.19 -5.74
C GLU A 99 3.73 9.37 -6.40
N ASP A 100 3.16 8.30 -6.94
CA ASP A 100 1.80 8.30 -7.49
C ASP A 100 0.76 8.62 -6.42
N LEU A 101 0.89 8.03 -5.22
CA LEU A 101 0.03 8.31 -4.07
C LEU A 101 0.13 9.79 -3.65
N LEU A 102 1.34 10.33 -3.53
CA LEU A 102 1.58 11.73 -3.19
C LEU A 102 1.00 12.67 -4.24
N ARG A 103 1.21 12.38 -5.53
CA ARG A 103 0.66 13.18 -6.64
C ARG A 103 -0.87 13.22 -6.60
N LEU A 104 -1.52 12.06 -6.43
CA LEU A 104 -2.98 11.99 -6.35
C LEU A 104 -3.52 12.69 -5.09
N SER A 105 -2.82 12.56 -3.97
CA SER A 105 -3.20 13.21 -2.72
C SER A 105 -3.08 14.75 -2.81
N ARG A 106 -2.03 15.27 -3.45
CA ARG A 106 -1.88 16.71 -3.74
C ARG A 106 -2.99 17.25 -4.62
N GLN A 107 -3.30 16.55 -5.72
CA GLN A 107 -4.36 16.97 -6.65
C GLN A 107 -5.73 17.07 -5.96
N ARG A 108 -5.93 16.33 -4.87
CA ARG A 108 -7.20 16.24 -4.16
C ARG A 108 -7.22 16.98 -2.83
N ASN A 109 -6.13 17.65 -2.47
CA ASN A 109 -5.94 18.27 -1.15
C ASN A 109 -6.20 17.28 0.01
N ASP A 110 -5.78 16.02 -0.17
CA ASP A 110 -5.97 14.97 0.84
C ASP A 110 -4.73 14.87 1.75
N ASN A 111 -4.83 15.50 2.92
CA ASN A 111 -3.75 15.52 3.90
C ASN A 111 -3.45 14.14 4.49
N ALA A 112 -4.45 13.25 4.59
CA ALA A 112 -4.25 11.90 5.09
C ALA A 112 -3.47 11.06 4.08
N GLY A 113 -3.81 11.18 2.79
CA GLY A 113 -3.06 10.56 1.70
C GLY A 113 -1.61 11.05 1.60
N LEU A 114 -1.38 12.35 1.82
CA LEU A 114 -0.04 12.92 1.89
C LEU A 114 0.79 12.36 3.04
N ALA A 115 0.22 12.29 4.25
CA ALA A 115 0.88 11.73 5.41
C ALA A 115 1.25 10.26 5.19
N LEU A 116 0.35 9.47 4.59
CA LEU A 116 0.60 8.07 4.23
C LEU A 116 1.74 7.94 3.22
N GLY A 117 1.70 8.70 2.13
CA GLY A 117 2.75 8.67 1.10
C GLY A 117 4.12 9.03 1.66
N HIS A 118 4.23 10.11 2.44
CA HIS A 118 5.49 10.49 3.07
C HIS A 118 6.01 9.45 4.07
N SER A 119 5.12 8.85 4.86
CA SER A 119 5.49 7.80 5.82
C SER A 119 5.99 6.53 5.11
N SER A 120 5.36 6.18 4.00
CA SER A 120 5.75 5.04 3.15
C SER A 120 7.11 5.28 2.50
N SER A 121 7.31 6.45 1.88
CA SER A 121 8.57 6.74 1.18
C SER A 121 9.75 6.81 2.14
N GLY A 122 9.53 7.32 3.35
CA GLY A 122 10.56 7.33 4.39
C GLY A 122 11.04 5.92 4.74
N LEU A 123 10.12 4.97 4.88
CA LEU A 123 10.44 3.56 5.13
C LEU A 123 11.16 2.91 3.94
N ASP A 124 10.71 3.18 2.72
CA ASP A 124 11.30 2.61 1.51
C ASP A 124 12.73 3.14 1.29
N LEU A 125 12.96 4.42 1.56
CA LEU A 125 14.30 5.01 1.54
C LEU A 125 15.23 4.42 2.61
N MET A 126 14.70 4.11 3.81
CA MET A 126 15.45 3.38 4.83
C MET A 126 15.84 1.98 4.34
N PHE A 127 14.92 1.24 3.70
CA PHE A 127 15.22 -0.07 3.13
C PHE A 127 16.23 -0.01 1.97
N ALA A 128 16.22 1.06 1.18
CA ALA A 128 17.21 1.32 0.14
C ALA A 128 18.60 1.72 0.68
N GLY A 129 18.74 1.97 1.98
CA GLY A 129 19.94 2.58 2.56
C GLY A 129 20.21 4.01 2.07
N ARG A 130 19.21 4.65 1.45
CA ARG A 130 19.31 6.02 0.92
C ARG A 130 18.90 7.00 2.01
N PHE A 131 19.78 7.20 2.97
CA PHE A 131 19.63 8.28 3.93
C PHE A 131 19.80 9.60 3.20
N ALA A 132 18.80 10.48 3.28
CA ALA A 132 19.00 11.86 2.87
C ALA A 132 20.12 12.42 3.75
N PHE A 133 21.29 12.63 3.16
CA PHE A 133 22.32 13.47 3.78
C PHE A 133 21.71 14.86 3.86
N ILE A 134 21.22 15.24 5.04
CA ILE A 134 20.97 16.63 5.36
C ILE A 134 22.38 17.20 5.57
N PRO A 135 22.92 18.03 4.64
CA PRO A 135 24.15 18.72 4.93
C PRO A 135 23.81 19.61 6.12
N ILE A 136 24.38 19.28 7.29
CA ILE A 136 24.48 20.24 8.36
C ILE A 136 25.28 21.36 7.71
N ALA A 137 24.62 22.50 7.45
CA ALA A 137 25.28 23.66 6.89
C ALA A 137 26.55 23.86 7.71
N SER A 138 27.70 23.69 7.06
CA SER A 138 29.01 23.93 7.64
C SER A 138 29.11 25.42 7.93
N GLY A 139 28.52 25.83 9.04
CA GLY A 139 28.80 27.07 9.73
C GLY A 139 30.25 27.01 10.14
N GLY A 140 31.12 27.56 9.29
CA GLY A 140 32.53 27.70 9.55
C GLY A 140 32.73 28.39 10.88
N VAL A 141 33.35 27.69 11.82
CA VAL A 141 34.12 28.33 12.87
C VAL A 141 35.55 27.92 12.64
N THR A 142 36.27 28.81 11.96
CA THR A 142 37.73 28.85 11.93
C THR A 142 38.19 28.96 13.37
N CYS A 143 38.69 27.87 13.97
CA CYS A 143 39.45 27.97 15.21
C CYS A 143 40.91 28.24 14.81
N ALA A 144 41.24 29.53 14.72
CA ALA A 144 42.61 30.00 14.85
C ALA A 144 42.82 30.31 16.33
N ILE A 145 43.51 29.41 17.08
CA ILE A 145 44.65 29.71 17.96
C ILE A 145 45.43 28.42 18.17
#